data_AF-A0A1Q5UB91-F1
#
_entry.id   AF-A0A1Q5UB91-F1
#
_cell.length_a   1.000
_cell.length_b   1.000
_cell.length_c   1.000
_cell.angle_alpha   90.00
_cell.angle_beta   90.00
_cell.angle_gamma   90.00
#
_symmetry.space_group_name_H-M   'P 1'
#
loop_
_entity.id
_entity.type
_entity.pdbx_description
1 polymer ?
#
loop_
_entity_poly.entity_id
_entity_poly.type
_entity_poly.pdbx_seq_one_letter_code
_entity_poly.pdbx_strand_id
1 'polypeptide(L)'
;MYRCETCTASFAYEDEWENHMVNHHHWLECETCTRIFRTRVSCNQHMNDTHHWAPRFECETCNKSFRSANAAAQHMADVGHWQPKTCCETCTKKFHNQKAVNQHMDALGHWAPKIACDVCNQKFYTPAAANKHMKDKNHYRNYCRDCDRRFENENNLKMASLFLSTLLEGPCVLTMENSPTASSLKDSPRLQRPMSFL
;
A
#
# COMPACT_ATOMS: atom_id res chain seq x y z
N MET A 1 -41.95 3.92 15.92
CA MET A 1 -41.41 4.48 17.17
C MET A 1 -40.59 5.72 16.81
N TYR A 2 -41.08 6.88 17.23
CA TYR A 2 -40.49 8.19 16.96
C TYR A 2 -39.66 8.62 18.17
N ARG A 3 -38.43 9.09 17.97
CA ARG A 3 -37.50 9.44 19.06
C ARG A 3 -37.21 10.94 19.05
N CYS A 4 -37.19 11.56 20.23
CA CYS A 4 -36.66 12.90 20.39
C CYS A 4 -35.11 12.86 20.28
N GLU A 5 -34.51 13.78 19.52
CA GLU A 5 -33.05 13.86 19.40
C GLU A 5 -32.39 14.69 20.51
N THR A 6 -33.16 15.53 21.21
CA THR A 6 -32.68 16.44 22.26
C THR A 6 -32.94 15.92 23.68
N CYS A 7 -33.77 14.88 23.83
CA CYS A 7 -34.02 14.20 25.10
C CYS A 7 -34.17 12.68 24.91
N THR A 8 -34.45 11.95 25.99
CA THR A 8 -34.56 10.48 25.96
C THR A 8 -35.95 9.97 25.59
N ALA A 9 -36.93 10.86 25.36
CA ALA A 9 -38.31 10.48 25.09
C ALA A 9 -38.50 9.79 23.72
N SER A 10 -39.44 8.85 23.70
CA SER A 10 -39.82 8.09 22.52
C SER A 10 -41.30 7.80 22.51
N PHE A 11 -41.92 7.86 21.33
CA PHE A 11 -43.36 7.84 21.13
C PHE A 11 -43.75 6.74 20.14
N ALA A 12 -44.95 6.19 20.31
CA ALA A 12 -45.44 5.15 19.41
C ALA A 12 -45.90 5.76 18.09
N TYR A 13 -46.55 6.92 18.16
CA TYR A 13 -47.17 7.61 17.02
C TYR A 13 -46.53 8.99 16.74
N GLU A 14 -46.76 9.51 15.53
CA GLU A 14 -46.13 10.74 15.04
C GLU A 14 -46.72 12.00 15.68
N ASP A 15 -48.04 12.02 15.88
CA ASP A 15 -48.79 13.10 16.50
C ASP A 15 -48.40 13.32 17.97
N GLU A 16 -48.15 12.23 18.71
CA GLU A 16 -47.60 12.28 20.06
C GLU A 16 -46.21 12.92 20.09
N TRP A 17 -45.36 12.56 19.11
CA TRP A 17 -44.02 13.13 18.96
C TRP A 17 -44.06 14.60 18.53
N GLU A 18 -44.91 14.98 17.57
CA GLU A 18 -45.09 16.37 17.15
C GLU A 18 -45.57 17.26 18.30
N ASN A 19 -46.57 16.80 19.06
CA ASN A 19 -47.04 17.50 20.26
C ASN A 19 -45.92 17.68 21.29
N HIS A 20 -45.07 16.66 21.49
CA HIS A 20 -43.90 16.77 22.36
C HIS A 20 -42.90 17.82 21.84
N MET A 21 -42.59 17.83 20.54
CA MET A 21 -41.67 18.80 19.93
C MET A 21 -42.19 20.24 20.09
N VAL A 22 -43.48 20.48 19.87
CA VAL A 22 -44.12 21.80 20.00
C VAL A 22 -44.16 22.27 21.46
N ASN A 23 -44.67 21.44 22.37
CA ASN A 23 -44.86 21.85 23.76
C ASN A 23 -43.54 22.06 24.51
N HIS A 24 -42.52 21.25 24.20
CA HIS A 24 -41.22 21.32 24.86
C HIS A 24 -40.16 22.11 24.08
N HIS A 25 -40.49 22.65 22.90
CA HIS A 25 -39.55 23.40 22.06
C HIS A 25 -38.26 22.62 21.77
N HIS A 26 -38.40 21.34 21.44
CA HIS A 26 -37.28 20.42 21.23
C HIS A 26 -36.77 20.38 19.78
N TRP A 27 -37.18 21.35 18.96
CA TRP A 27 -36.69 21.52 17.60
C TRP A 27 -35.22 21.95 17.57
N LEU A 28 -34.56 21.75 16.43
CA LEU A 28 -33.18 22.20 16.23
C LEU A 28 -33.17 23.55 15.52
N GLU A 29 -32.64 24.57 16.18
CA GLU A 29 -32.55 25.92 15.65
C GLU A 29 -31.17 26.19 15.03
N CYS A 30 -31.15 26.97 13.97
CA CYS A 30 -29.90 27.51 13.45
C CYS A 30 -29.46 28.70 14.32
N GLU A 31 -28.22 28.70 14.80
CA GLU A 31 -27.71 29.82 15.61
C GLU A 31 -27.49 31.11 14.81
N THR A 32 -27.41 31.02 13.48
CA THR A 32 -27.10 32.15 12.59
C THR A 32 -28.36 32.71 11.90
N CYS A 33 -29.47 31.99 11.89
CA CYS A 33 -30.73 32.46 11.29
C CYS A 33 -31.95 31.87 12.00
N THR A 34 -33.14 32.37 11.72
CA THR A 34 -34.37 31.96 12.42
C THR A 34 -34.97 30.62 11.97
N ARG A 35 -34.25 29.82 11.17
CA ARG A 35 -34.78 28.53 10.69
C ARG A 35 -34.72 27.45 11.76
N ILE A 36 -35.78 26.65 11.78
CA ILE A 36 -36.00 25.55 12.72
C ILE A 36 -36.12 24.25 11.92
N PHE A 37 -35.56 23.17 12.46
CA PHE A 37 -35.44 21.88 11.80
C PHE A 37 -35.96 20.74 12.67
N ARG A 38 -36.58 19.75 12.02
CA ARG A 38 -37.15 18.56 12.67
C ARG A 38 -36.11 17.49 13.00
N THR A 39 -34.96 17.51 12.33
CA THR A 39 -33.92 16.47 12.46
C THR A 39 -32.53 17.08 12.40
N ARG A 40 -31.54 16.47 13.07
CA ARG A 40 -30.15 16.94 13.00
C ARG A 40 -29.57 16.85 11.61
N VAL A 41 -30.00 15.89 10.79
CA VAL A 41 -29.58 15.78 9.39
C VAL A 41 -30.01 17.01 8.59
N SER A 42 -31.28 17.43 8.70
CA SER A 42 -31.79 18.60 7.96
C SER A 42 -31.15 19.91 8.44
N CYS A 43 -30.96 20.06 9.76
CA CYS A 43 -30.23 21.19 10.33
C CYS A 43 -28.77 21.23 9.84
N ASN A 44 -28.05 20.11 9.89
CA ASN A 44 -26.66 20.03 9.42
C ASN A 44 -26.52 20.33 7.93
N GLN A 45 -27.46 19.83 7.12
CA GLN A 45 -27.49 20.11 5.68
C GLN A 45 -27.69 21.60 5.42
N HIS A 46 -28.68 22.22 6.08
CA HIS A 46 -28.87 23.68 6.02
C HIS A 46 -27.59 24.43 6.40
N MET A 47 -27.00 24.10 7.55
CA MET A 47 -25.79 24.77 8.04
C MET A 47 -24.61 24.63 7.06
N ASN A 48 -24.54 23.52 6.32
CA ASN A 48 -23.57 23.31 5.25
C ASN A 48 -23.86 24.17 4.03
N ASP A 49 -25.10 24.15 3.53
CA ASP A 49 -25.53 24.83 2.30
C ASP A 49 -25.52 26.36 2.41
N THR A 50 -25.96 26.90 3.54
CA THR A 50 -26.01 28.36 3.77
C THR A 50 -24.72 28.91 4.33
N HIS A 51 -23.71 28.07 4.48
CA HIS A 51 -22.45 28.44 5.10
C HIS A 51 -22.59 29.08 6.50
N HIS A 52 -23.42 28.52 7.38
CA HIS A 52 -23.55 28.99 8.78
C HIS A 52 -22.57 28.38 9.78
N TRP A 53 -22.01 27.18 9.55
CA TRP A 53 -20.91 26.68 10.40
C TRP A 53 -19.67 27.59 10.41
N ALA A 54 -19.10 27.81 11.59
CA ALA A 54 -17.75 28.37 11.68
C ALA A 54 -16.76 27.47 10.91
N PRO A 55 -15.91 28.03 10.04
CA PRO A 55 -14.78 27.30 9.47
C PRO A 55 -13.91 26.73 10.60
N ARG A 56 -13.37 25.53 10.43
CA ARG A 56 -12.57 24.83 11.45
C ARG A 56 -11.11 24.65 11.06
N PHE A 57 -10.79 24.81 9.78
CA PHE A 57 -9.46 24.55 9.24
C PHE A 57 -8.99 25.80 8.52
N GLU A 58 -8.02 26.50 9.08
CA GLU A 58 -7.49 27.73 8.50
C GLU A 58 -6.19 27.46 7.76
N CYS A 59 -5.98 28.16 6.65
CA CYS A 59 -4.68 28.16 6.01
C CYS A 59 -3.74 29.09 6.80
N GLU A 60 -2.61 28.59 7.27
CA GLU A 60 -1.64 29.42 8.01
C GLU A 60 -0.90 30.42 7.10
N THR A 61 -0.94 30.21 5.78
CA THR A 61 -0.25 31.04 4.78
C THR A 61 -1.16 32.10 4.18
N CYS A 62 -2.48 31.93 4.24
CA CYS A 62 -3.44 32.92 3.75
C CYS A 62 -4.73 32.90 4.57
N ASN A 63 -5.47 34.00 4.62
CA ASN A 63 -6.67 34.13 5.45
C ASN A 63 -7.90 33.35 4.94
N LYS A 64 -7.71 32.24 4.23
CA LYS A 64 -8.80 31.35 3.80
C LYS A 64 -9.03 30.27 4.85
N SER A 65 -10.29 30.07 5.19
CA SER A 65 -10.73 29.05 6.14
C SER A 65 -11.72 28.08 5.49
N PHE A 66 -11.66 26.83 5.92
CA PHE A 66 -12.36 25.69 5.34
C PHE A 66 -13.12 24.93 6.42
N ARG A 67 -14.17 24.22 5.99
CA ARG A 67 -15.06 23.45 6.88
C ARG A 67 -14.63 22.01 7.08
N SER A 68 -13.81 21.48 6.17
CA SER A 68 -13.30 20.11 6.25
C SER A 68 -11.79 20.09 6.06
N ALA A 69 -11.16 19.14 6.74
CA ALA A 69 -9.72 18.91 6.61
C ALA A 69 -9.34 18.58 5.15
N ASN A 70 -10.21 17.87 4.42
CA ASN A 70 -9.95 17.52 3.03
C ASN A 70 -10.00 18.75 2.10
N ALA A 71 -10.96 19.66 2.29
CA ALA A 71 -11.02 20.90 1.51
C ALA A 71 -9.84 21.82 1.81
N ALA A 72 -9.43 21.91 3.08
CA ALA A 72 -8.21 22.62 3.46
C ALA A 72 -6.97 21.99 2.80
N ALA A 73 -6.82 20.66 2.89
CA ALA A 73 -5.69 19.96 2.28
C ALA A 73 -5.62 20.13 0.76
N GLN A 74 -6.77 20.04 0.08
CA GLN A 74 -6.86 20.27 -1.37
C GLN A 74 -6.46 21.71 -1.72
N HIS A 75 -6.98 22.70 -1.00
CA HIS A 75 -6.55 24.09 -1.17
C HIS A 75 -5.03 24.21 -1.02
N MET A 76 -4.47 23.71 0.09
CA MET A 76 -3.03 23.79 0.35
C MET A 76 -2.21 23.18 -0.79
N ALA A 77 -2.68 22.07 -1.38
CA ALA A 77 -2.06 21.44 -2.54
C ALA A 77 -2.15 22.30 -3.81
N ASP A 78 -3.33 22.83 -4.12
CA ASP A 78 -3.60 23.58 -5.35
C ASP A 78 -2.87 24.93 -5.39
N VAL A 79 -2.82 25.64 -4.25
CA VAL A 79 -2.13 26.94 -4.15
C VAL A 79 -0.67 26.82 -3.72
N GLY A 80 -0.19 25.61 -3.44
CA GLY A 80 1.20 25.38 -3.03
C GLY A 80 1.55 25.90 -1.63
N HIS A 81 0.55 26.11 -0.76
CA HIS A 81 0.77 26.51 0.63
C HIS A 81 1.21 25.35 1.54
N TRP A 82 1.28 24.11 1.02
CA TRP A 82 1.89 23.01 1.77
C TRP A 82 3.38 23.26 1.98
N GLN A 83 3.86 23.12 3.21
CA GLN A 83 5.29 22.97 3.44
C GLN A 83 5.70 21.54 3.08
N PRO A 84 6.71 21.36 2.22
CA PRO A 84 7.24 20.05 1.92
C PRO A 84 7.75 19.33 3.15
N LYS A 85 7.11 18.20 3.47
CA LYS A 85 7.58 17.33 4.56
C LYS A 85 8.69 16.41 4.08
N THR A 86 8.67 16.05 2.80
CA THR A 86 9.57 15.05 2.24
C THR A 86 10.02 15.44 0.84
N CYS A 87 11.26 15.09 0.50
CA CYS A 87 11.87 15.32 -0.82
C CYS A 87 12.28 14.00 -1.45
N CYS A 88 12.39 14.00 -2.78
CA CYS A 88 13.13 12.96 -3.47
C CYS A 88 14.63 13.19 -3.25
N GLU A 89 15.38 12.12 -2.96
CA GLU A 89 16.85 12.20 -2.79
C GLU A 89 17.59 12.27 -4.13
N THR A 90 16.94 11.81 -5.20
CA THR A 90 17.52 11.70 -6.55
C THR A 90 17.21 12.92 -7.43
N CYS A 91 16.17 13.70 -7.11
CA CYS A 91 15.80 14.88 -7.87
C CYS A 91 15.25 16.01 -6.97
N THR A 92 15.06 17.19 -7.54
CA THR A 92 14.61 18.37 -6.78
C THR A 92 13.12 18.39 -6.46
N LYS A 93 12.34 17.36 -6.86
CA LYS A 93 10.91 17.30 -6.56
C LYS A 93 10.65 17.08 -5.08
N LYS A 94 9.71 17.86 -4.56
CA LYS A 94 9.26 17.81 -3.18
C LYS A 94 7.81 17.33 -3.10
N PHE A 95 7.43 16.73 -1.99
CA PHE A 95 6.14 16.10 -1.78
C PHE A 95 5.58 16.41 -0.38
N HIS A 96 4.25 16.41 -0.27
CA HIS A 96 3.56 16.75 0.97
C HIS A 96 3.41 15.55 1.92
N ASN A 97 3.54 14.32 1.41
CA ASN A 97 3.44 13.09 2.21
C ASN A 97 4.38 11.99 1.68
N GLN A 98 4.68 11.00 2.53
CA GLN A 98 5.57 9.89 2.20
C GLN A 98 5.01 8.97 1.09
N LYS A 99 3.69 8.76 1.03
CA LYS A 99 3.06 7.91 0.01
C LYS A 99 3.30 8.45 -1.40
N ALA A 100 3.20 9.77 -1.58
CA ALA A 100 3.43 10.46 -2.84
C ALA A 100 4.90 10.38 -3.26
N VAL A 101 5.84 10.51 -2.31
CA VAL A 101 7.27 10.25 -2.58
C VAL A 101 7.45 8.82 -3.07
N ASN A 102 6.90 7.83 -2.36
CA ASN A 102 7.11 6.43 -2.72
C ASN A 102 6.61 6.12 -4.13
N GLN A 103 5.41 6.59 -4.49
CA GLN A 103 4.86 6.44 -5.84
C GLN A 103 5.73 7.10 -6.90
N HIS A 104 6.26 8.30 -6.62
CA HIS A 104 7.20 8.97 -7.52
C HIS A 104 8.50 8.18 -7.69
N MET A 105 9.06 7.67 -6.59
CA MET A 105 10.29 6.89 -6.61
C MET A 105 10.10 5.57 -7.36
N ASP A 106 8.93 4.92 -7.26
CA ASP A 106 8.57 3.73 -8.03
C ASP A 106 8.44 4.05 -9.53
N ALA A 107 7.70 5.10 -9.87
CA ALA A 107 7.40 5.45 -11.26
C ALA A 107 8.65 5.87 -12.06
N LEU A 108 9.60 6.54 -11.41
CA LEU A 108 10.84 7.00 -12.05
C LEU A 108 12.05 6.10 -11.77
N GLY A 109 11.88 5.03 -10.99
CA GLY A 109 12.98 4.13 -10.64
C GLY A 109 14.10 4.81 -9.84
N HIS A 110 13.76 5.83 -9.04
CA HIS A 110 14.73 6.57 -8.21
C HIS A 110 15.19 5.79 -6.97
N TRP A 111 14.54 4.68 -6.63
CA TRP A 111 15.02 3.81 -5.57
C TRP A 111 16.42 3.27 -5.87
N ALA A 112 17.17 2.85 -4.85
CA ALA A 112 18.26 1.91 -5.07
C ALA A 112 17.68 0.52 -5.45
N PRO A 113 18.34 -0.29 -6.29
CA PRO A 113 17.88 -1.64 -6.59
C PRO A 113 17.84 -2.48 -5.29
N LYS A 114 16.65 -2.91 -4.86
CA LYS A 114 16.46 -3.61 -3.58
C LYS A 114 16.59 -5.13 -3.70
N ILE A 115 16.35 -5.68 -4.90
CA ILE A 115 16.21 -7.12 -5.10
C ILE A 115 17.38 -7.60 -5.95
N ALA A 116 18.33 -8.31 -5.34
CA ALA A 116 19.44 -8.92 -6.06
C ALA A 116 19.03 -10.29 -6.62
N CYS A 117 19.60 -10.65 -7.76
CA CYS A 117 19.56 -12.03 -8.23
C CYS A 117 20.58 -12.86 -7.43
N ASP A 118 20.17 -14.04 -6.95
CA ASP A 118 21.06 -14.95 -6.21
C ASP A 118 22.09 -15.65 -7.12
N VAL A 119 21.88 -15.62 -8.44
CA VAL A 119 22.71 -16.33 -9.43
C VAL A 119 23.66 -15.38 -10.17
N CYS A 120 23.33 -14.09 -10.29
CA CYS A 120 24.15 -13.12 -11.00
C CYS A 120 24.13 -11.75 -10.31
N ASN A 121 25.03 -10.85 -10.72
CA ASN A 121 25.17 -9.54 -10.06
C ASN A 121 24.08 -8.52 -10.45
N GLN A 122 23.02 -8.93 -11.16
CA GLN A 122 21.92 -8.04 -11.52
C GLN A 122 21.04 -7.74 -10.32
N LYS A 123 20.58 -6.49 -10.25
CA LYS A 123 19.69 -6.01 -9.20
C LYS A 123 18.48 -5.30 -9.82
N PHE A 124 17.34 -5.43 -9.16
CA PHE A 124 16.04 -4.98 -9.65
C PHE A 124 15.35 -4.10 -8.61
N TYR A 125 14.55 -3.16 -9.11
CA TYR A 125 13.78 -2.24 -8.29
C TYR A 125 12.43 -2.82 -7.87
N THR A 126 11.85 -3.71 -8.68
CA THR A 126 10.53 -4.30 -8.44
C THR A 126 10.57 -5.83 -8.45
N PRO A 127 9.71 -6.51 -7.65
CA PRO A 127 9.60 -7.97 -7.67
C PRO A 127 9.19 -8.53 -9.03
N ALA A 128 8.35 -7.80 -9.78
CA ALA A 128 7.91 -8.22 -11.11
C ALA A 128 9.06 -8.27 -12.12
N ALA A 129 9.94 -7.24 -12.11
CA ALA A 129 11.11 -7.22 -12.97
C ALA A 129 12.13 -8.31 -12.59
N ALA A 130 12.34 -8.51 -11.29
CA ALA A 130 13.17 -9.61 -10.79
C ALA A 130 12.60 -10.97 -11.24
N ASN A 131 11.32 -11.24 -11.02
CA ASN A 131 10.68 -12.50 -11.42
C ASN A 131 10.76 -12.74 -12.93
N LYS A 132 10.53 -11.72 -13.75
CA LYS A 132 10.69 -11.83 -15.21
C LYS A 132 12.12 -12.22 -15.57
N HIS A 133 13.13 -11.57 -14.97
CA HIS A 133 14.53 -11.95 -15.15
C HIS A 133 14.80 -13.40 -14.74
N MET A 134 14.27 -13.84 -13.60
CA MET A 134 14.46 -15.21 -13.10
C MET A 134 13.89 -16.24 -14.08
N LYS A 135 12.74 -15.95 -14.71
CA LYS A 135 12.15 -16.80 -15.76
C LYS A 135 12.95 -16.77 -17.06
N ASP A 136 13.24 -15.58 -17.59
CA ASP A 136 13.92 -15.42 -18.88
C ASP A 136 15.35 -15.97 -18.88
N LYS A 137 16.02 -15.98 -17.72
CA LYS A 137 17.39 -16.48 -17.55
C LYS A 137 17.48 -17.84 -16.84
N ASN A 138 16.34 -18.45 -16.51
CA ASN A 138 16.29 -19.71 -15.77
C ASN A 138 17.07 -19.67 -14.44
N HIS A 139 17.10 -18.51 -13.77
CA HIS A 139 17.84 -18.29 -12.52
C HIS A 139 17.06 -18.74 -11.28
N TYR A 140 16.21 -19.75 -11.40
CA TYR A 140 15.36 -20.19 -10.28
C TYR A 140 16.17 -20.68 -9.08
N ARG A 141 15.61 -20.48 -7.89
CA ARG A 141 16.24 -20.83 -6.61
C ARG A 141 16.24 -22.35 -6.34
N ASN A 142 15.25 -23.07 -6.87
CA ASN A 142 15.19 -24.54 -6.77
C ASN A 142 16.12 -25.14 -7.81
N TYR A 143 17.04 -26.00 -7.40
CA TYR A 143 17.97 -26.65 -8.32
C TYR A 143 18.35 -28.06 -7.87
N CYS A 144 18.75 -28.87 -8.82
CA CYS A 144 19.30 -30.19 -8.59
C CYS A 144 20.81 -30.04 -8.34
N ARG A 145 21.32 -30.46 -7.19
CA ARG A 145 22.75 -30.39 -6.88
C ARG A 145 23.63 -31.27 -7.79
N ASP A 146 23.11 -32.40 -8.22
CA ASP A 146 23.90 -33.39 -8.97
C ASP A 146 24.07 -33.05 -10.46
N CYS A 147 23.13 -32.29 -11.05
CA CYS A 147 23.19 -31.86 -12.46
C CYS A 147 23.08 -30.34 -12.66
N ASP A 148 23.07 -29.57 -11.57
CA ASP A 148 22.94 -28.11 -11.50
C ASP A 148 21.76 -27.49 -12.28
N ARG A 149 20.77 -28.30 -12.68
CA ARG A 149 19.56 -27.82 -13.36
C ARG A 149 18.64 -27.09 -12.39
N ARG A 150 18.14 -25.93 -12.82
CA ARG A 150 17.24 -25.06 -12.05
C ARG A 150 15.78 -25.24 -12.48
N PHE A 151 14.86 -25.12 -11.53
CA PHE A 151 13.44 -25.39 -11.68
C PHE A 151 12.59 -24.27 -11.07
N GLU A 152 11.51 -23.91 -11.77
CA GLU A 152 10.63 -22.81 -11.36
C GLU A 152 10.03 -22.97 -9.97
N ASN A 153 9.71 -24.20 -9.56
CA ASN A 153 9.11 -24.50 -8.27
C ASN A 153 9.57 -25.88 -7.76
N GLU A 154 9.28 -26.18 -6.49
CA GLU A 154 9.61 -27.47 -5.88
C GLU A 154 8.93 -28.66 -6.57
N ASN A 155 7.73 -28.48 -7.10
CA ASN A 155 7.01 -29.58 -7.76
C ASN A 155 7.72 -30.02 -9.04
N ASN A 156 8.23 -29.07 -9.84
CA ASN A 156 9.01 -29.36 -11.03
C ASN A 156 10.33 -30.06 -10.67
N LEU A 157 10.97 -29.67 -9.56
CA LEU A 157 12.15 -30.35 -9.03
C LEU A 157 11.82 -31.79 -8.58
N LYS A 158 10.72 -32.00 -7.84
CA LYS A 158 10.25 -33.32 -7.37
C LYS A 158 9.85 -34.23 -8.54
N MET A 159 9.22 -33.68 -9.58
CA MET A 159 8.92 -34.45 -10.79
C MET A 159 10.21 -34.84 -11.53
N ALA A 160 11.15 -33.91 -11.68
CA ALA A 160 12.45 -34.21 -12.28
C ALA A 160 13.23 -35.27 -11.47
N SER A 161 13.11 -35.29 -10.14
CA SER A 161 13.73 -36.31 -9.28
C SER A 161 13.14 -37.71 -9.46
N LEU A 162 11.86 -37.80 -9.80
CA LEU A 162 11.16 -39.07 -10.04
C LEU A 162 11.44 -39.63 -11.46
N PHE A 163 11.66 -38.77 -12.45
CA PHE A 163 12.00 -39.17 -13.82
C PHE A 163 13.48 -39.54 -13.99
N LEU A 164 14.40 -38.90 -13.26
CA LEU A 164 15.84 -39.23 -13.34
C LEU A 164 16.19 -40.53 -12.63
N SER A 165 15.42 -40.92 -11.61
CA SER A 165 15.59 -42.20 -10.90
C SER A 165 15.06 -43.41 -11.69
N THR A 166 14.32 -43.21 -12.79
CA THR A 166 13.73 -44.27 -13.61
C THR A 166 14.44 -44.54 -14.93
N LEU A 167 15.38 -43.69 -15.36
CA LEU A 167 16.00 -43.78 -16.70
C LEU A 167 17.54 -43.88 -16.72
N LEU A 168 18.24 -43.74 -15.59
CA LEU A 168 19.71 -43.80 -15.57
C LEU A 168 20.22 -44.59 -14.35
N GLU A 169 21.00 -45.64 -14.61
CA GLU A 169 21.93 -46.25 -13.66
C GLU A 169 22.95 -45.18 -13.23
N GLY A 170 22.72 -44.51 -12.10
CA GLY A 170 23.67 -43.57 -11.49
C GLY A 170 23.05 -42.71 -10.36
N PRO A 171 23.75 -42.48 -9.23
CA PRO A 171 23.11 -41.98 -8.01
C PRO A 171 22.95 -40.46 -8.04
N CYS A 172 21.81 -39.96 -8.51
CA CYS A 172 21.33 -38.63 -8.14
C CYS A 172 20.40 -38.78 -6.93
N VAL A 173 20.95 -38.73 -5.71
CA VAL A 173 20.16 -38.72 -4.47
C VAL A 173 19.91 -37.27 -4.10
N LEU A 174 18.76 -36.76 -4.54
CA LEU A 174 18.46 -35.33 -4.54
C LEU A 174 18.04 -34.85 -3.14
N THR A 175 18.98 -34.23 -2.42
CA THR A 175 18.68 -33.49 -1.19
C THR A 175 18.08 -32.13 -1.51
N MET A 176 16.90 -31.83 -0.95
CA MET A 176 16.23 -30.53 -1.09
C MET A 176 16.99 -29.46 -0.29
N GLU A 177 17.72 -28.58 -0.95
CA GLU A 177 18.32 -27.40 -0.31
C GLU A 177 18.08 -26.14 -1.12
N ASN A 178 17.88 -25.03 -0.40
CA ASN A 178 17.86 -23.69 -0.98
C ASN A 178 19.28 -23.29 -1.40
N SER A 179 19.41 -22.51 -2.48
CA SER A 179 20.71 -21.97 -2.90
C SER A 179 21.40 -21.23 -1.73
N PRO A 180 22.67 -21.53 -1.43
CA PRO A 180 23.42 -20.81 -0.40
C PRO A 180 23.54 -19.34 -0.81
N THR A 181 23.42 -18.43 0.16
CA THR A 181 23.66 -17.02 -0.07
C THR A 181 25.12 -16.79 -0.47
N ALA A 182 25.39 -15.74 -1.24
CA ALA A 182 26.71 -15.40 -1.78
C ALA A 182 27.84 -15.25 -0.73
N SER A 183 27.53 -15.34 0.56
CA SER A 183 28.49 -15.29 1.67
C SER A 183 29.19 -16.63 1.99
N SER A 184 28.77 -17.77 1.40
CA SER A 184 29.33 -19.10 1.73
C SER A 184 30.19 -19.75 0.63
N LEU A 185 30.56 -19.03 -0.43
CA LEU A 185 31.41 -19.53 -1.54
C LEU A 185 32.91 -19.27 -1.32
N LYS A 186 33.38 -19.43 -0.08
CA LYS A 186 34.81 -19.65 0.19
C LYS A 186 34.92 -21.10 0.68
N ASP A 187 35.82 -21.85 0.06
CA ASP A 187 36.13 -23.26 0.35
C ASP A 187 35.30 -24.30 -0.40
N SER A 188 35.63 -24.48 -1.68
CA SER A 188 35.68 -25.83 -2.28
C SER A 188 36.74 -25.88 -3.39
N PRO A 189 37.53 -26.96 -3.50
CA PRO A 189 38.77 -26.96 -4.26
C PRO A 189 38.53 -27.07 -5.77
N ARG A 190 39.35 -26.38 -6.55
CA ARG A 190 39.45 -26.55 -8.00
C ARG A 190 39.87 -27.99 -8.31
N LEU A 191 38.98 -28.80 -8.88
CA LEU A 191 39.39 -30.05 -9.52
C LEU A 191 40.06 -29.71 -10.86
N GLN A 192 41.38 -29.90 -10.87
CA GLN A 192 42.22 -29.87 -12.07
C GLN A 192 41.76 -30.95 -13.06
N ARG A 193 41.68 -30.58 -14.33
CA ARG A 193 41.51 -31.54 -15.44
C ARG A 193 42.80 -32.37 -15.59
N PRO A 194 42.74 -33.70 -15.74
CA PRO A 194 43.90 -34.45 -16.16
C PRO A 194 44.17 -34.19 -17.66
N MET A 195 45.45 -33.96 -17.98
CA MET A 195 46.00 -34.02 -19.32
C MET A 195 46.03 -35.49 -19.77
N SER A 196 45.48 -35.79 -20.94
CA SER A 196 45.64 -37.09 -21.58
C SER A 196 46.64 -36.97 -22.72
N PHE A 197 47.75 -37.70 -22.59
CA PHE A 197 48.69 -38.02 -23.65
C PHE A 197 48.00 -38.87 -24.73
N LEU A 198 48.13 -38.44 -25.99
CA LEU A 198 48.52 -39.25 -27.14
C LEU A 198 48.82 -38.30 -28.31
#